data_AF-A0A6G0TVX1-F1
#
_entry.id   AF-A0A6G0TVX1-F1
#
_cell.length_a   1.000
_cell.length_b   1.000
_cell.length_c   1.000
_cell.angle_alpha   90.00
_cell.angle_beta   90.00
_cell.angle_gamma   90.00
#
_symmetry.space_group_name_H-M   'P 1'
#
loop_
_entity.id
_entity.type
_entity.pdbx_description
1 polymer ?
#
loop_
_entity_poly.entity_id
_entity_poly.type
_entity_poly.pdbx_seq_one_letter_code
_entity_poly.pdbx_strand_id
1 'polypeptide(L)'
;MSLLLLLLLLQRRRRLFRHRADEVTPMMPVMLIQHHLLAADVFECFTVRMTVSHSPAHRAMRYYRIWIYTCNTVLMVCVVCFVVIAYQLVVADQRRHLVPGLDLCHPSLLYVYAALFVQCTVLQIVGFLGARSLSERLLNVYWLLLLGLLVGDAVLGVYWVYRYDKMVARLKPALRDRLAADYGRDGRFTAVWDDLQRDHECCGVTGPPDFFNVTVQVGARTH
;
A
#
# COMPACT_ATOMS: atom_id res chain seq x y z
N MET A 1 -27.86 3.72 -22.51
CA MET A 1 -27.27 4.71 -23.43
C MET A 1 -26.13 5.55 -22.81
N SER A 2 -25.40 5.07 -21.79
CA SER A 2 -24.37 5.89 -21.11
C SER A 2 -22.91 5.51 -21.43
N LEU A 3 -22.62 4.26 -21.83
CA LEU A 3 -21.23 3.87 -22.11
C LEU A 3 -20.73 4.29 -23.50
N LEU A 4 -21.60 4.20 -24.51
CA LEU A 4 -21.24 4.56 -25.89
C LEU A 4 -21.03 6.07 -26.02
N LEU A 5 -21.85 6.87 -25.34
CA LEU A 5 -21.70 8.34 -25.31
C LEU A 5 -20.41 8.74 -24.58
N LEU A 6 -20.06 8.06 -23.48
CA LEU A 6 -18.81 8.29 -22.76
C LEU A 6 -17.59 7.94 -23.62
N LEU A 7 -17.63 6.83 -24.35
CA LEU A 7 -16.56 6.43 -25.26
C LEU A 7 -16.42 7.41 -26.44
N LEU A 8 -17.52 7.88 -27.02
CA LEU A 8 -17.51 8.88 -28.09
C LEU A 8 -17.01 10.24 -27.59
N LEU A 9 -17.38 10.66 -26.38
CA LEU A 9 -16.87 11.88 -25.76
C LEU A 9 -15.39 11.78 -25.41
N LEU A 10 -14.92 10.64 -24.92
CA LEU A 10 -13.50 10.38 -24.65
C LEU A 10 -12.68 10.33 -25.95
N GLN A 11 -13.22 9.73 -27.02
CA GLN A 11 -12.59 9.73 -28.33
C GLN A 11 -12.54 11.14 -28.96
N ARG A 12 -13.61 11.94 -28.81
CA ARG A 12 -13.66 13.32 -29.31
C ARG A 12 -12.70 14.23 -28.54
N ARG A 13 -12.57 14.06 -27.22
CA ARG A 13 -11.62 14.79 -26.36
C ARG A 13 -10.16 14.44 -26.70
N ARG A 14 -9.87 13.17 -27.05
CA ARG A 14 -8.55 12.75 -27.56
C ARG A 14 -8.18 13.38 -28.91
N ARG A 15 -9.12 13.54 -29.84
CA ARG A 15 -8.87 14.21 -31.13
C ARG A 15 -8.62 15.71 -30.97
N LEU A 16 -9.35 16.39 -30.08
CA LEU A 16 -9.14 17.81 -29.78
C LEU A 16 -7.80 18.08 -29.09
N PHE A 17 -7.36 17.19 -28.20
CA PHE A 17 -6.04 17.29 -27.56
C PHE A 17 -4.90 17.06 -28.57
N ARG A 18 -5.10 16.17 -29.55
CA ARG A 18 -4.12 15.91 -30.61
C ARG A 18 -3.90 17.13 -31.51
N HIS A 19 -4.96 17.87 -31.85
CA HIS A 19 -4.83 19.09 -32.66
C HIS A 19 -4.25 20.29 -31.90
N ARG A 20 -4.30 20.31 -30.56
CA ARG A 20 -3.74 21.41 -29.74
C ARG A 20 -2.26 21.21 -29.40
N ALA A 21 -1.70 20.01 -29.61
CA ALA A 21 -0.31 19.72 -29.32
C ALA A 21 0.67 20.21 -30.40
N ASP A 22 0.17 20.56 -31.59
CA ASP A 22 1.02 20.97 -32.72
C ASP A 22 1.38 22.48 -32.70
N GLU A 23 0.86 23.27 -31.75
CA GLU A 23 0.98 24.74 -31.79
C GLU A 23 1.45 25.40 -30.48
N VAL A 24 2.33 24.76 -29.68
CA VAL A 24 3.09 25.48 -28.63
C VAL A 24 4.46 24.82 -28.38
N THR A 25 5.52 25.52 -28.79
CA THR A 25 6.94 25.25 -28.50
C THR A 25 7.32 25.48 -27.00
N PRO A 26 8.51 25.05 -26.55
CA PRO A 26 8.66 24.24 -25.34
C PRO A 26 9.15 25.00 -24.09
N MET A 27 8.66 24.63 -22.90
CA MET A 27 9.43 24.78 -21.65
C MET A 27 8.88 23.89 -20.51
N MET A 28 9.74 22.97 -20.03
CA MET A 28 9.69 22.17 -18.77
C MET A 28 8.68 21.00 -18.62
N PRO A 29 8.95 19.98 -17.77
CA PRO A 29 10.21 19.32 -17.42
C PRO A 29 10.20 17.81 -17.76
N VAL A 30 11.38 17.25 -18.00
CA VAL A 30 11.70 15.92 -18.54
C VAL A 30 11.21 14.72 -17.69
N MET A 31 10.63 14.93 -16.50
CA MET A 31 10.30 13.84 -15.58
C MET A 31 8.94 13.16 -15.83
N LEU A 32 8.00 13.85 -16.49
CA LEU A 32 6.63 13.34 -16.70
C LEU A 32 6.48 12.52 -17.98
N ILE A 33 7.44 12.61 -18.90
CA ILE A 33 7.43 11.93 -20.20
C ILE A 33 7.90 10.47 -20.07
N GLN A 34 8.83 10.19 -19.16
CA GLN A 34 9.37 8.84 -18.95
C GLN A 34 8.28 7.84 -18.47
N HIS A 35 7.37 8.29 -17.59
CA HIS A 35 6.35 7.43 -17.01
C HIS A 35 5.19 7.11 -17.97
N HIS A 36 4.85 8.05 -18.86
CA HIS A 36 3.79 7.86 -19.85
C HIS A 36 4.25 7.06 -21.07
N LEU A 37 5.52 7.16 -21.50
CA LEU A 37 6.05 6.30 -22.56
C LEU A 37 6.13 4.84 -22.14
N LEU A 38 6.59 4.54 -20.92
CA LEU A 38 6.65 3.17 -20.40
C LEU A 38 5.28 2.48 -20.35
N ALA A 39 4.22 3.19 -19.96
CA ALA A 39 2.87 2.64 -19.93
C ALA A 39 2.26 2.45 -21.32
N ALA A 40 2.57 3.34 -22.27
CA ALA A 40 2.12 3.24 -23.66
C ALA A 40 2.83 2.09 -24.40
N ASP A 41 4.14 1.91 -24.17
CA ASP A 41 4.92 0.83 -24.78
C ASP A 41 4.52 -0.56 -24.26
N VAL A 42 4.13 -0.67 -22.97
CA VAL A 42 3.58 -1.92 -22.40
C VAL A 42 2.24 -2.28 -23.06
N PHE A 43 1.38 -1.30 -23.36
CA PHE A 43 0.07 -1.53 -23.94
C PHE A 43 0.13 -1.80 -25.46
N GLU A 44 1.03 -1.13 -26.19
CA GLU A 44 1.29 -1.37 -27.62
C GLU A 44 2.04 -2.71 -27.85
N CYS A 45 2.93 -3.11 -26.92
CA CYS A 45 3.55 -4.44 -26.96
C CYS A 45 2.52 -5.58 -26.78
N PHE A 46 1.40 -5.32 -26.11
CA PHE A 46 0.30 -6.27 -25.96
C PHE A 46 -0.50 -6.47 -27.26
N THR A 47 -0.48 -5.51 -28.18
CA THR A 47 -1.28 -5.55 -29.42
C THR A 47 -0.46 -5.93 -30.67
N VAL A 48 0.84 -5.65 -30.70
CA VAL A 48 1.64 -5.82 -31.92
C VAL A 48 2.49 -7.10 -31.86
N ARG A 49 1.93 -8.18 -32.44
CA ARG A 49 2.58 -9.18 -33.32
C ARG A 49 1.95 -10.58 -33.19
N MET A 50 0.65 -10.65 -33.50
CA MET A 50 -0.04 -11.89 -33.85
C MET A 50 0.29 -12.32 -35.28
N THR A 51 1.55 -12.66 -35.57
CA THR A 51 1.88 -13.48 -36.75
C THR A 51 2.17 -14.89 -36.27
N VAL A 52 1.24 -15.79 -36.62
CA VAL A 52 1.12 -17.16 -36.12
C VAL A 52 2.03 -18.08 -36.94
N SER A 53 3.03 -18.69 -36.29
CA SER A 53 3.67 -19.92 -36.75
C SER A 53 3.19 -21.08 -35.87
N HIS A 54 2.75 -22.15 -36.53
CA HIS A 54 1.88 -23.22 -36.02
C HIS A 54 2.70 -24.35 -35.36
N SER A 55 3.41 -24.09 -34.26
CA SER A 55 4.06 -25.14 -33.45
C SER A 55 3.53 -25.18 -32.01
N PRO A 56 3.32 -26.37 -31.40
CA PRO A 56 2.79 -26.50 -30.04
C PRO A 56 3.72 -25.91 -28.96
N ALA A 57 5.04 -26.02 -29.14
CA ALA A 57 6.03 -25.41 -28.25
C ALA A 57 5.92 -23.88 -28.22
N HIS A 58 5.67 -23.25 -29.37
CA HIS A 58 5.50 -21.80 -29.45
C HIS A 58 4.22 -21.32 -28.75
N ARG A 59 3.16 -22.14 -28.72
CA ARG A 59 1.94 -21.85 -27.95
C ARG A 59 2.20 -21.92 -26.45
N ALA A 60 2.88 -22.96 -25.97
CA ALA A 60 3.24 -23.09 -24.55
C ALA A 60 4.04 -21.88 -24.06
N MET A 61 5.06 -21.45 -24.82
CA MET A 61 5.88 -20.29 -24.47
C MET A 61 5.10 -18.97 -24.39
N ARG A 62 4.06 -18.80 -25.20
CA ARG A 62 3.19 -17.61 -25.13
C ARG A 62 2.34 -17.60 -23.86
N TYR A 63 1.79 -18.74 -23.46
CA TYR A 63 1.00 -18.84 -22.22
C TYR A 63 1.83 -18.48 -20.98
N TYR A 64 3.08 -18.95 -20.90
CA TYR A 64 3.97 -18.59 -19.78
C TYR A 64 4.25 -17.09 -19.70
N ARG A 65 4.49 -16.42 -20.84
CA ARG A 65 4.71 -14.96 -20.86
C ARG A 65 3.48 -14.20 -20.37
N ILE A 66 2.30 -14.54 -20.89
CA ILE A 66 1.02 -13.91 -20.49
C ILE A 66 0.80 -14.13 -19.00
N TRP A 67 1.01 -15.35 -18.51
CA TRP A 67 0.86 -15.68 -17.10
C TRP A 67 1.77 -14.85 -16.20
N ILE A 68 3.07 -14.76 -16.52
CA ILE A 68 4.04 -13.95 -15.75
C ILE A 68 3.62 -12.47 -15.72
N TYR A 69 3.16 -11.90 -16.84
CA TYR A 69 2.70 -10.51 -16.87
C TYR A 69 1.44 -10.30 -16.03
N THR A 70 0.47 -11.21 -16.11
CA THR A 70 -0.76 -11.12 -15.31
C THR A 70 -0.45 -11.20 -13.82
N CYS A 71 0.40 -12.15 -13.39
CA CYS A 71 0.82 -12.28 -12.00
C CYS A 71 1.56 -11.04 -11.50
N ASN A 72 2.53 -10.50 -12.25
CA ASN A 72 3.27 -9.30 -11.85
C ASN A 72 2.35 -8.08 -11.72
N THR A 73 1.38 -7.94 -12.64
CA THR A 73 0.38 -6.86 -12.58
C THR A 73 -0.48 -6.98 -11.32
N VAL A 74 -0.97 -8.19 -11.00
CA VAL A 74 -1.76 -8.43 -9.78
C VAL A 74 -0.91 -8.11 -8.53
N LEU A 75 0.34 -8.58 -8.49
CA LEU A 75 1.25 -8.29 -7.37
C LEU A 75 1.51 -6.79 -7.20
N MET A 76 1.69 -6.05 -8.31
CA MET A 76 1.85 -4.59 -8.26
C MET A 76 0.63 -3.91 -7.65
N VAL A 77 -0.57 -4.27 -8.12
CA VAL A 77 -1.82 -3.69 -7.61
C VAL A 77 -1.99 -4.02 -6.13
N CYS A 78 -1.70 -5.25 -5.71
CA CYS A 78 -1.75 -5.64 -4.30
C CYS A 78 -0.81 -4.78 -3.42
N VAL A 79 0.43 -4.57 -3.86
CA VAL A 79 1.39 -3.75 -3.10
C VAL A 79 0.96 -2.28 -3.05
N VAL A 80 0.47 -1.71 -4.16
CA VAL A 80 -0.04 -0.33 -4.16
C VAL A 80 -1.21 -0.18 -3.19
N CYS A 81 -2.18 -1.10 -3.22
CA CYS A 81 -3.29 -1.10 -2.27
C CYS A 81 -2.80 -1.22 -0.82
N PHE A 82 -1.85 -2.11 -0.55
CA PHE A 82 -1.26 -2.25 0.77
C PHE A 82 -0.58 -0.97 1.25
N VAL A 83 0.23 -0.33 0.39
CA VAL A 83 0.92 0.93 0.72
C VAL A 83 -0.09 2.05 0.99
N VAL A 84 -1.15 2.16 0.18
CA VAL A 84 -2.20 3.16 0.39
C VAL A 84 -2.91 2.93 1.73
N ILE A 85 -3.33 1.70 2.03
CA ILE A 85 -3.99 1.37 3.30
C ILE A 85 -3.04 1.63 4.47
N ALA A 86 -1.77 1.19 4.37
CA ALA A 86 -0.77 1.42 5.41
C ALA A 86 -0.52 2.91 5.65
N TYR A 87 -0.45 3.72 4.59
CA TYR A 87 -0.33 5.17 4.70
C TYR A 87 -1.53 5.78 5.43
N GLN A 88 -2.75 5.39 5.05
CA GLN A 88 -3.96 5.90 5.70
C GLN A 88 -4.01 5.52 7.18
N LEU A 89 -3.70 4.27 7.52
CA LEU A 89 -3.73 3.78 8.91
C LEU A 89 -2.60 4.34 9.78
N VAL A 90 -1.38 4.49 9.23
CA VAL A 90 -0.18 4.86 10.03
C VAL A 90 0.06 6.36 10.04
N VAL A 91 -0.33 7.09 8.99
CA VAL A 91 -0.02 8.52 8.86
C VAL A 91 -1.27 9.37 8.97
N ALA A 92 -2.36 8.99 8.30
CA ALA A 92 -3.55 9.83 8.25
C ALA A 92 -4.45 9.68 9.48
N ASP A 93 -4.44 8.52 10.14
CA ASP A 93 -5.29 8.28 11.30
C ASP A 93 -4.79 9.03 12.55
N GLN A 94 -5.64 9.92 13.09
CA GLN A 94 -5.36 10.66 14.34
C GLN A 94 -5.20 9.72 15.54
N ARG A 95 -5.74 8.50 15.45
CA ARG A 95 -5.64 7.48 16.50
C ARG A 95 -4.22 6.99 16.74
N ARG A 96 -3.28 7.25 15.82
CA ARG A 96 -1.85 7.03 16.05
C ARG A 96 -1.36 7.71 17.34
N HIS A 97 -1.92 8.87 17.67
CA HIS A 97 -1.52 9.57 18.90
C HIS A 97 -1.81 8.75 20.16
N LEU A 98 -2.76 7.81 20.14
CA LEU A 98 -3.13 7.00 21.31
C LEU A 98 -2.15 5.85 21.56
N VAL A 99 -1.36 5.43 20.57
CA VAL A 99 -0.46 4.27 20.68
C VAL A 99 0.99 4.72 20.87
N PRO A 100 1.49 4.86 22.10
CA PRO A 100 2.91 5.10 22.34
C PRO A 100 3.73 3.84 22.00
N GLY A 101 4.83 4.01 21.26
CA GLY A 101 5.81 2.94 21.01
C GLY A 101 5.87 2.36 19.59
N LEU A 102 5.22 2.98 18.59
CA LEU A 102 5.54 2.75 17.18
C LEU A 102 6.71 3.65 16.75
N ASP A 103 7.93 3.28 17.11
CA ASP A 103 9.13 3.91 16.55
C ASP A 103 9.34 3.43 15.11
N LEU A 104 9.32 4.37 14.15
CA LEU A 104 9.48 4.06 12.71
C LEU A 104 10.83 3.42 12.37
N CYS A 105 11.80 3.48 13.29
CA CYS A 105 13.14 2.92 13.12
C CYS A 105 13.30 1.51 13.72
N HIS A 106 12.21 0.78 14.02
CA HIS A 106 12.34 -0.61 14.43
C HIS A 106 12.88 -1.48 13.29
N PRO A 107 13.77 -2.46 13.56
CA PRO A 107 14.39 -3.30 12.54
C PRO A 107 13.37 -4.13 11.75
N SER A 108 12.22 -4.46 12.35
CA SER A 108 11.10 -5.09 11.66
C SER A 108 10.49 -4.21 10.57
N LEU A 109 10.47 -2.89 10.76
CA LEU A 109 9.99 -1.94 9.75
C LEU A 109 11.00 -1.75 8.62
N LEU A 110 12.30 -1.83 8.92
CA LEU A 110 13.34 -1.79 7.89
C LEU A 110 13.19 -2.95 6.89
N TYR A 111 12.91 -4.16 7.39
CA TYR A 111 12.58 -5.29 6.52
C TYR A 111 11.33 -5.02 5.67
N VAL A 112 10.25 -4.49 6.27
CA VAL A 112 9.02 -4.14 5.52
C VAL A 112 9.32 -3.15 4.40
N TYR A 113 10.10 -2.10 4.67
CA TYR A 113 10.48 -1.12 3.64
C TYR A 113 11.33 -1.72 2.53
N ALA A 114 12.28 -2.60 2.87
CA ALA A 114 13.09 -3.31 1.90
C ALA A 114 12.23 -4.26 1.03
N ALA A 115 11.32 -5.02 1.64
CA ALA A 115 10.40 -5.91 0.94
C ALA A 115 9.51 -5.11 -0.02
N LEU A 116 8.91 -4.01 0.42
CA LEU A 116 8.11 -3.12 -0.42
C LEU A 116 8.91 -2.55 -1.59
N PHE A 117 10.15 -2.11 -1.36
CA PHE A 117 11.02 -1.63 -2.43
C PHE A 117 11.30 -2.72 -3.48
N VAL A 118 11.69 -3.92 -3.03
CA VAL A 118 11.96 -5.06 -3.91
C VAL A 118 10.71 -5.45 -4.70
N GLN A 119 9.53 -5.42 -4.07
CA GLN A 119 8.28 -5.84 -4.69
C GLN A 119 7.69 -4.79 -5.65
N CYS A 120 7.89 -3.50 -5.39
CA CYS A 120 7.50 -2.41 -6.28
C CYS A 120 8.42 -2.26 -7.49
N THR A 121 9.72 -2.55 -7.36
CA THR A 121 10.72 -2.21 -8.38
C THR A 121 11.41 -3.45 -8.96
N VAL A 122 12.19 -4.15 -8.15
CA VAL A 122 13.06 -5.24 -8.59
C VAL A 122 12.26 -6.39 -9.19
N LEU A 123 11.23 -6.87 -8.50
CA LEU A 123 10.39 -7.98 -9.00
C LEU A 123 9.68 -7.63 -10.31
N GLN A 124 9.27 -6.37 -10.48
CA GLN A 124 8.53 -5.91 -11.66
C GLN A 124 9.46 -5.81 -12.87
N ILE A 125 10.66 -5.27 -12.68
CA ILE A 125 11.71 -5.21 -13.72
C ILE A 125 12.15 -6.61 -14.11
N VAL A 126 12.48 -7.46 -13.13
CA VAL A 126 12.93 -8.84 -13.37
C VAL A 126 11.81 -9.68 -14.00
N GLY A 127 10.56 -9.49 -13.57
CA GLY A 127 9.39 -10.16 -14.15
C GLY A 127 9.17 -9.78 -15.62
N PHE A 128 9.27 -8.48 -15.94
CA PHE A 128 9.15 -8.00 -17.32
C PHE A 128 10.30 -8.48 -18.22
N LEU A 129 11.54 -8.36 -17.74
CA LEU A 129 12.72 -8.83 -18.46
C LEU A 129 12.75 -10.36 -18.61
N GLY A 130 12.33 -11.10 -17.59
CA GLY A 130 12.23 -12.57 -17.60
C GLY A 130 11.23 -13.05 -18.65
N ALA A 131 10.05 -12.44 -18.70
CA ALA A 131 9.04 -12.75 -19.72
C ALA A 131 9.49 -12.39 -21.14
N ARG A 132 10.30 -11.34 -21.33
CA ARG A 132 10.84 -10.97 -22.64
C ARG A 132 11.99 -11.88 -23.08
N SER A 133 12.95 -12.11 -22.19
CA SER A 133 14.23 -12.75 -22.48
C SER A 133 14.14 -14.27 -22.62
N LEU A 134 13.14 -14.92 -22.00
CA LEU A 134 13.02 -16.39 -21.97
C LEU A 134 14.31 -17.12 -21.56
N SER A 135 15.18 -16.42 -20.84
CA SER A 135 16.42 -16.95 -20.32
C SER A 135 16.13 -17.69 -19.03
N GLU A 136 16.56 -18.95 -18.97
CA GLU A 136 16.43 -19.81 -17.79
C GLU A 136 17.06 -19.17 -16.54
N ARG A 137 18.18 -18.45 -16.69
CA ARG A 137 18.85 -17.79 -15.57
C ARG A 137 18.01 -16.65 -14.98
N LEU A 138 17.43 -15.79 -15.81
CA LEU A 138 16.57 -14.69 -15.36
C LEU A 138 15.28 -15.22 -14.73
N LEU A 139 14.70 -16.28 -15.29
CA LEU A 139 13.50 -16.89 -14.75
C LEU A 139 13.77 -17.59 -13.40
N ASN A 140 14.92 -18.26 -13.26
CA ASN A 140 15.34 -18.83 -11.97
C ASN A 140 15.58 -17.75 -10.92
N VAL A 141 16.22 -16.63 -11.28
CA VAL A 141 16.38 -15.47 -10.37
C VAL A 141 15.01 -14.91 -9.98
N TYR A 142 14.10 -14.72 -10.92
CA TYR A 142 12.73 -14.27 -10.64
C TYR A 142 12.01 -15.19 -9.65
N TRP A 143 12.07 -16.49 -9.87
CA TRP A 143 11.44 -17.48 -9.01
C TRP A 143 12.06 -17.51 -7.61
N LEU A 144 13.39 -17.46 -7.52
CA LEU A 144 14.10 -17.41 -6.23
C LEU A 144 13.78 -16.13 -5.45
N LEU A 145 13.66 -14.98 -6.13
CA LEU A 145 13.24 -13.73 -5.50
C LEU A 145 11.82 -13.86 -4.92
N LEU A 146 10.86 -14.39 -5.69
CA LEU A 146 9.51 -14.62 -5.19
C LEU A 146 9.48 -15.56 -3.98
N LEU A 147 10.26 -16.65 -4.01
CA LEU A 147 10.35 -17.59 -2.90
C LEU A 147 10.94 -16.91 -1.66
N GLY A 148 12.01 -16.11 -1.83
CA GLY A 148 12.64 -15.37 -0.74
C GLY A 148 11.69 -14.37 -0.08
N LEU A 149 10.93 -13.61 -0.88
CA LEU A 149 9.91 -12.70 -0.35
C LEU A 149 8.82 -13.47 0.41
N LEU A 150 8.30 -14.55 -0.17
CA LEU A 150 7.25 -15.35 0.47
C LEU A 150 7.70 -15.87 1.85
N VAL A 151 8.92 -16.40 1.94
CA VAL A 151 9.47 -16.90 3.21
C VAL A 151 9.66 -15.77 4.20
N GLY A 152 10.21 -14.64 3.77
CA GLY A 152 10.44 -13.51 4.67
C GLY A 152 9.14 -12.86 5.16
N ASP A 153 8.11 -12.76 4.29
CA ASP A 153 6.77 -12.30 4.67
C ASP A 153 6.09 -13.26 5.66
N ALA A 154 6.27 -14.57 5.48
CA ALA A 154 5.76 -15.57 6.42
C ALA A 154 6.45 -15.45 7.80
N VAL A 155 7.78 -15.32 7.83
CA VAL A 155 8.54 -15.13 9.08
C VAL A 155 8.13 -13.85 9.78
N LEU A 156 8.00 -12.74 9.03
CA LEU A 156 7.57 -11.47 9.58
C LEU A 156 6.12 -11.55 10.11
N GLY A 157 5.22 -12.20 9.38
CA GLY A 157 3.85 -12.42 9.80
C GLY A 157 3.77 -13.18 11.12
N VAL A 158 4.50 -14.30 11.24
CA VAL A 158 4.57 -15.08 12.48
C VAL A 158 5.17 -14.26 13.63
N TYR A 159 6.26 -13.53 13.38
CA TYR A 159 6.86 -12.65 14.38
C TYR A 159 5.86 -11.60 14.91
N TRP A 160 5.11 -10.96 14.03
CA TRP A 160 4.13 -9.94 14.41
C TRP A 160 2.92 -10.51 15.15
N VAL A 161 2.46 -11.72 14.79
CA VAL A 161 1.38 -12.40 15.52
C VAL A 161 1.75 -12.60 16.99
N TYR A 162 2.94 -13.12 17.29
CA TYR A 162 3.39 -13.27 18.68
C TYR A 162 3.66 -11.93 19.37
N ARG A 163 4.12 -10.93 18.61
CA ARG A 163 4.41 -9.61 19.16
C ARG A 163 3.15 -8.83 19.49
N TYR A 164 2.05 -9.09 18.78
CA TYR A 164 0.76 -8.42 18.94
C TYR A 164 0.22 -8.58 20.36
N ASP A 165 0.17 -9.79 20.90
CA ASP A 165 -0.33 -10.01 22.27
C ASP A 165 0.47 -9.22 23.31
N LYS A 166 1.80 -9.21 23.15
CA LYS A 166 2.70 -8.43 24.02
C LYS A 166 2.51 -6.92 23.84
N MET A 167 2.19 -6.45 22.64
CA MET A 167 1.86 -5.04 22.40
C MET A 167 0.57 -4.68 23.11
N VAL A 168 -0.50 -5.45 22.91
CA VAL A 168 -1.81 -5.21 23.53
C VAL A 168 -1.72 -5.23 25.05
N ALA A 169 -0.97 -6.16 25.63
CA ALA A 169 -0.76 -6.26 27.07
C ALA A 169 -0.08 -5.02 27.67
N ARG A 170 0.86 -4.39 26.94
CA ARG A 170 1.52 -3.14 27.38
C ARG A 170 0.72 -1.89 27.05
N LEU A 171 -0.07 -1.93 25.98
CA LEU A 171 -0.85 -0.81 25.50
C LEU A 171 -2.02 -0.48 26.45
N LYS A 172 -2.72 -1.50 26.97
CA LYS A 172 -3.84 -1.32 27.90
C LYS A 172 -3.48 -0.47 29.14
N PRO A 173 -2.43 -0.80 29.94
CA PRO A 173 -2.07 0.02 31.09
C PRO A 173 -1.60 1.42 30.68
N ALA A 174 -0.78 1.54 29.63
CA ALA A 174 -0.32 2.84 29.14
C ALA A 174 -1.48 3.76 28.72
N LEU A 175 -2.52 3.21 28.09
CA LEU A 175 -3.74 3.95 27.75
C LEU A 175 -4.53 4.37 28.98
N ARG A 176 -4.64 3.52 30.02
CA ARG A 176 -5.32 3.86 31.27
C ARG A 176 -4.62 5.01 31.99
N ASP A 177 -3.29 4.95 32.07
CA ASP A 177 -2.49 6.00 32.70
C ASP A 177 -2.64 7.34 31.96
N ARG A 178 -2.62 7.29 30.64
CA ARG A 178 -2.80 8.49 29.81
C ARG A 178 -4.22 9.04 29.87
N LEU A 179 -5.24 8.18 29.90
CA LEU A 179 -6.62 8.58 30.12
C LEU A 179 -6.76 9.33 31.44
N ALA A 180 -6.15 8.83 32.52
CA ALA A 180 -6.18 9.49 33.83
C ALA A 180 -5.45 10.86 33.84
N ALA A 181 -4.39 11.01 33.05
CA ALA A 181 -3.56 12.21 33.04
C ALA A 181 -4.07 13.33 32.11
N ASP A 182 -4.50 12.97 30.90
CA ASP A 182 -4.70 13.88 29.78
C ASP A 182 -6.18 14.12 29.42
N TYR A 183 -7.09 13.22 29.82
CA TYR A 183 -8.51 13.37 29.49
C TYR A 183 -9.15 14.55 30.21
N GLY A 184 -9.81 15.43 29.47
CA GLY A 184 -10.33 16.72 29.96
C GLY A 184 -9.27 17.82 30.10
N ARG A 185 -7.99 17.49 29.86
CA ARG A 185 -6.85 18.42 29.98
C ARG A 185 -6.28 18.81 28.63
N ASP A 186 -6.06 17.82 27.77
CA ASP A 186 -5.71 18.00 26.37
C ASP A 186 -6.99 17.84 25.54
N GLY A 187 -7.46 18.95 24.96
CA GLY A 187 -8.66 18.98 24.12
C GLY A 187 -8.54 18.13 22.86
N ARG A 188 -7.32 17.96 22.32
CA ARG A 188 -7.09 17.12 21.14
C ARG A 188 -7.16 15.64 21.51
N PHE A 189 -6.57 15.24 22.63
CA PHE A 189 -6.68 13.86 23.12
C PHE A 189 -8.13 13.51 23.46
N THR A 190 -8.83 14.40 24.16
CA THR A 190 -10.23 14.22 24.57
C THR A 190 -11.13 14.04 23.34
N ALA A 191 -11.01 14.90 22.32
CA ALA A 191 -11.80 14.78 21.10
C ALA A 191 -11.59 13.44 20.37
N VAL A 192 -10.34 13.01 20.19
CA VAL A 192 -10.04 11.74 19.52
C VAL A 192 -10.53 10.54 20.35
N TRP A 193 -10.47 10.63 21.69
CA TRP A 193 -10.98 9.61 22.58
C TRP A 193 -12.51 9.50 22.53
N ASP A 194 -13.21 10.62 22.48
CA ASP A 194 -14.67 10.65 22.37
C ASP A 194 -15.15 10.13 21.01
N ASP A 195 -14.45 10.49 19.92
CA ASP A 195 -14.70 9.93 18.59
C ASP A 195 -14.51 8.41 18.59
N LEU A 196 -13.44 7.91 19.22
CA LEU A 196 -13.18 6.49 19.36
C LEU A 196 -14.32 5.75 20.06
N GLN A 197 -14.84 6.32 21.15
CA GLN A 197 -15.94 5.75 21.92
C GLN A 197 -17.26 5.75 21.15
N ARG A 198 -17.55 6.82 20.40
CA ARG A 198 -18.75 6.92 19.58
C ARG A 198 -18.73 5.96 18.39
N ASP A 199 -17.60 5.86 17.70
CA ASP A 199 -17.45 5.01 16.52
C ASP A 199 -17.53 3.52 16.84
N HIS A 200 -17.18 3.11 18.08
CA HIS A 200 -17.14 1.72 18.50
C HIS A 200 -18.09 1.37 19.64
N GLU A 201 -18.95 2.30 20.04
CA GLU A 201 -19.94 2.14 21.12
C GLU A 201 -19.31 1.56 22.40
N CYS A 202 -18.09 2.00 22.73
CA CYS A 202 -17.30 1.50 23.85
C CYS A 202 -17.02 2.60 24.88
N CYS A 203 -16.66 2.22 26.12
CA CYS A 203 -16.41 3.17 27.20
C CYS A 203 -15.19 2.76 28.02
N GLY A 204 -14.20 3.65 28.07
CA GLY A 204 -12.93 3.42 28.77
C GLY A 204 -12.01 2.42 28.06
N VAL A 205 -10.93 2.02 28.72
CA VAL A 205 -9.99 1.01 28.20
C VAL A 205 -10.47 -0.40 28.52
N THR A 206 -11.02 -0.58 29.71
CA THR A 206 -11.58 -1.82 30.25
C THR A 206 -13.06 -1.67 30.62
N GLY A 207 -13.52 -0.44 30.85
CA GLY A 207 -14.92 -0.14 31.10
C GLY A 207 -15.13 1.25 31.71
N PRO A 208 -16.38 1.58 32.07
CA PRO A 208 -16.73 2.82 32.76
C PRO A 208 -15.92 3.13 34.03
N PRO A 209 -15.46 2.13 34.83
CA PRO A 209 -14.67 2.42 36.03
C PRO A 209 -13.36 3.16 35.80
N ASP A 210 -12.84 3.16 34.57
CA ASP A 210 -11.60 3.86 34.22
C ASP A 210 -11.70 5.38 34.43
N PHE A 211 -12.92 5.94 34.38
CA PHE A 211 -13.15 7.37 34.57
C PHE A 211 -13.25 7.81 36.03
N PHE A 212 -13.41 6.89 36.99
CA PHE A 212 -13.46 7.24 38.41
C PHE A 212 -12.14 7.86 38.89
N ASN A 213 -11.01 7.43 38.32
CA ASN A 213 -9.70 8.00 38.65
C ASN A 213 -9.52 9.41 38.04
N VAL A 214 -10.18 9.69 36.91
CA VAL A 214 -10.16 11.01 36.26
C VAL A 214 -10.96 12.01 37.10
N THR A 215 -12.17 11.65 37.53
CA THR A 215 -13.05 12.55 38.30
C THR A 215 -12.45 12.94 39.65
N VAL A 216 -11.73 12.02 40.31
CA VAL A 216 -11.01 12.31 41.56
C VAL A 216 -9.86 13.32 41.34
N GLN A 217 -9.11 13.22 40.23
CA GLN A 217 -8.02 14.15 39.92
C GLN A 217 -8.50 15.56 39.55
N VAL A 218 -9.65 15.65 38.89
CA VAL A 218 -10.28 16.94 38.55
C VAL A 218 -10.91 17.57 39.80
N GLY A 219 -11.61 16.79 40.62
CA GLY A 219 -12.28 17.26 41.84
C GLY A 219 -11.32 17.66 42.98
N ALA A 220 -10.15 17.01 43.09
CA ALA A 220 -9.13 17.35 44.07
C ALA A 220 -8.39 18.68 43.78
N ARG A 221 -8.65 19.32 42.64
CA ARG A 221 -7.97 20.55 42.20
C ARG A 221 -8.90 21.76 42.12
N THR A 222 -10.20 21.55 42.33
CA THR A 222 -11.23 22.60 42.44
C THR A 222 -11.52 23.03 43.88
N HIS A 223 -10.72 22.55 44.84
CA HIS A 223 -10.67 22.98 46.24
C HIS A 223 -9.25 23.44 46.58
#